data_AF-A0A9W9LVV1-F1
#
_entry.id   AF-A0A9W9LVV1-F1
#
_cell.length_a   1.000
_cell.length_b   1.000
_cell.length_c   1.000
_cell.angle_alpha   90.00
_cell.angle_beta   90.00
_cell.angle_gamma   90.00
#
_symmetry.space_group_name_H-M   'P 1'
#
loop_
_entity.id
_entity.type
_entity.pdbx_description
1 polymer ?
#
loop_
_entity_poly.entity_id
_entity_poly.type
_entity_poly.pdbx_seq_one_letter_code
_entity_poly.pdbx_strand_id
1 'polypeptide(L)'
;MSNQAEREAEDAYEAENDRSPVPGHVTDSSYATAPDDRVPVVSDAASFDDPMVPHYADTDQQLAQDENEAMDQSTILKGDRLRHNKPQTANRYNEGPDENDLPSEISEGLEGGSSARLVG
;
A
#
# COMPACT_ATOMS: atom_id res chain seq x y z
N MET A 1 -6.88 -51.37 -34.36
CA MET A 1 -8.21 -50.85 -34.71
C MET A 1 -9.18 -51.57 -33.80
N SER A 2 -9.86 -50.88 -32.86
CA SER A 2 -10.84 -51.57 -32.02
C SER A 2 -12.09 -51.89 -32.84
N ASN A 3 -12.76 -52.98 -32.47
CA ASN A 3 -14.01 -53.40 -33.07
C ASN A 3 -15.21 -52.73 -32.35
N GLN A 4 -16.42 -52.88 -32.90
CA GLN A 4 -17.59 -52.20 -32.34
C GLN A 4 -17.96 -52.68 -30.92
N ALA A 5 -17.80 -53.98 -30.64
CA ALA A 5 -18.06 -54.51 -29.30
C ALA A 5 -17.05 -53.98 -28.26
N GLU A 6 -15.80 -53.76 -28.66
CA GLU A 6 -14.78 -53.14 -27.80
C GLU A 6 -15.13 -51.69 -27.47
N ARG A 7 -15.59 -50.89 -28.47
CA ARG A 7 -16.05 -49.52 -28.19
C ARG A 7 -17.24 -49.46 -27.24
N GLU A 8 -18.25 -50.29 -27.46
CA GLU A 8 -19.43 -50.32 -26.59
C GLU A 8 -19.08 -50.74 -25.15
N ALA A 9 -18.08 -51.62 -24.98
CA ALA A 9 -17.57 -52.02 -23.68
C ALA A 9 -16.74 -50.91 -23.00
N GLU A 10 -15.90 -50.21 -23.76
CA GLU A 10 -15.11 -49.07 -23.30
C GLU A 10 -16.03 -47.91 -22.87
N ASP A 11 -17.03 -47.55 -23.68
CA ASP A 11 -18.03 -46.51 -23.38
C ASP A 11 -18.81 -46.83 -22.08
N ALA A 12 -19.18 -48.10 -21.88
CA ALA A 12 -19.86 -48.54 -20.67
C ALA A 12 -18.95 -48.49 -19.43
N TYR A 13 -17.68 -48.88 -19.58
CA TYR A 13 -16.69 -48.82 -18.50
C TYR A 13 -16.40 -47.37 -18.09
N GLU A 14 -16.25 -46.47 -19.06
CA GLU A 14 -16.08 -45.04 -18.80
C GLU A 14 -17.32 -44.47 -18.11
N ALA A 15 -18.53 -44.73 -18.59
CA ALA A 15 -19.75 -44.21 -17.95
C ALA A 15 -19.92 -44.62 -16.48
N GLU A 16 -19.43 -45.81 -16.10
CA GLU A 16 -19.45 -46.29 -14.71
C GLU A 16 -18.32 -45.67 -13.85
N ASN A 17 -17.16 -45.39 -14.44
CA ASN A 17 -15.94 -44.98 -13.73
C ASN A 17 -15.55 -43.50 -13.90
N ASP A 18 -16.21 -42.74 -14.77
CA ASP A 18 -15.94 -41.31 -15.04
C ASP A 18 -16.30 -40.42 -13.85
N ARG A 19 -17.15 -40.92 -12.95
CA ARG A 19 -17.39 -40.26 -11.67
C ARG A 19 -16.17 -40.39 -10.78
N SER A 20 -15.39 -39.30 -10.69
CA SER A 20 -14.34 -39.17 -9.68
C SER A 20 -14.89 -39.55 -8.29
N PRO A 21 -14.27 -40.51 -7.58
CA PRO A 21 -14.65 -40.85 -6.21
C PRO A 21 -14.33 -39.71 -5.24
N VAL A 22 -13.53 -38.73 -5.68
CA VAL A 22 -13.20 -37.54 -4.91
C VAL A 22 -14.17 -36.43 -5.29
N PRO A 23 -14.95 -35.88 -4.32
CA PRO A 23 -15.76 -34.69 -4.57
C PRO A 23 -14.84 -33.53 -5.01
N GLY A 24 -15.16 -32.91 -6.15
CA GLY A 24 -14.31 -31.89 -6.79
C GLY A 24 -14.12 -30.58 -5.99
N HIS A 25 -14.88 -30.41 -4.90
CA HIS A 25 -14.68 -29.36 -3.91
C HIS A 25 -15.12 -29.87 -2.53
N VAL A 26 -14.18 -30.01 -1.60
CA VAL A 26 -14.51 -30.16 -0.17
C VAL A 26 -14.51 -28.76 0.44
N THR A 27 -15.68 -28.28 0.89
CA THR A 27 -15.78 -27.03 1.64
C THR A 27 -15.59 -27.36 3.11
N ASP A 28 -14.42 -27.03 3.65
CA ASP A 28 -14.14 -27.11 5.09
C ASP A 28 -13.75 -25.70 5.57
N SER A 29 -14.31 -25.28 6.70
CA SER A 29 -13.99 -24.01 7.35
C SER A 29 -13.75 -24.20 8.85
N SER A 30 -13.48 -25.43 9.29
CA SER A 30 -13.19 -25.76 10.69
C SER A 30 -11.91 -25.11 11.22
N TYR A 31 -11.02 -24.65 10.33
CA TYR A 31 -9.82 -23.89 10.65
C TYR A 31 -10.09 -22.40 10.91
N ALA A 32 -11.26 -21.87 10.54
CA ALA A 32 -11.61 -20.47 10.75
C ALA A 32 -11.81 -20.20 12.24
N THR A 33 -11.31 -19.06 12.71
CA THR A 33 -11.32 -18.70 14.14
C THR A 33 -12.22 -17.50 14.40
N ALA A 34 -12.44 -17.15 15.67
CA ALA A 34 -13.32 -16.05 16.01
C ALA A 34 -12.69 -14.70 15.62
N PRO A 35 -13.50 -13.68 15.27
CA PRO A 35 -12.98 -12.35 14.93
C PRO A 35 -12.17 -11.70 16.06
N ASP A 36 -12.49 -12.05 17.31
CA ASP A 36 -11.87 -11.50 18.52
C ASP A 36 -10.58 -12.23 18.94
N ASP A 37 -10.14 -13.25 18.18
CA ASP A 37 -8.87 -13.90 18.43
C ASP A 37 -7.70 -12.97 18.05
N ARG A 38 -6.53 -13.18 18.68
CA ARG A 38 -5.33 -12.34 18.46
C ARG A 38 -4.93 -12.23 16.98
N VAL A 39 -5.17 -13.29 16.20
CA VAL A 39 -5.00 -13.33 14.74
C VAL A 39 -6.16 -14.16 14.18
N PRO A 40 -7.26 -13.53 13.71
CA PRO A 40 -8.41 -14.26 13.21
C PRO A 40 -8.08 -14.90 11.85
N VAL A 41 -8.37 -16.19 11.72
CA VAL A 41 -8.29 -16.90 10.45
C VAL A 41 -9.68 -16.95 9.84
N VAL A 42 -9.81 -16.49 8.60
CA VAL A 42 -11.08 -16.38 7.90
C VAL A 42 -11.23 -17.55 6.91
N SER A 43 -12.46 -18.01 6.71
CA SER A 43 -12.76 -19.07 5.72
C SER A 43 -12.51 -18.62 4.28
N ASP A 44 -12.14 -19.56 3.40
CA ASP A 44 -11.91 -19.31 1.97
C ASP A 44 -13.14 -18.74 1.23
N ALA A 45 -14.34 -19.02 1.73
CA ALA A 45 -15.61 -18.56 1.15
C ALA A 45 -16.05 -17.18 1.67
N ALA A 46 -15.27 -16.54 2.55
CA ALA A 46 -15.63 -15.23 3.08
C ALA A 46 -15.54 -14.16 2.00
N SER A 47 -16.48 -13.20 2.06
CA SER A 47 -16.39 -11.99 1.25
C SER A 47 -15.16 -11.18 1.67
N PHE A 48 -14.39 -10.72 0.69
CA PHE A 48 -13.34 -9.75 0.91
C PHE A 48 -13.86 -8.36 0.52
N ASP A 49 -13.42 -7.35 1.26
CA ASP A 49 -13.63 -5.96 0.84
C ASP A 49 -12.67 -5.66 -0.31
N ASP A 50 -13.21 -5.28 -1.46
CA ASP A 50 -12.40 -4.76 -2.56
C ASP A 50 -12.00 -3.31 -2.21
N PRO A 51 -10.70 -3.02 -1.99
CA PRO A 51 -10.26 -1.66 -1.73
C PRO A 51 -10.45 -0.73 -2.94
N MET A 52 -10.67 -1.30 -4.14
CA MET A 52 -10.89 -0.53 -5.36
C MET A 52 -12.35 -0.10 -5.46
N VAL A 53 -12.62 1.11 -4.96
CA VAL A 53 -13.91 1.77 -5.16
C VAL A 53 -13.94 2.33 -6.59
N PRO A 54 -14.84 1.88 -7.49
CA PRO A 54 -14.80 2.22 -8.93
C PRO A 54 -14.84 3.72 -9.24
N HIS A 55 -15.38 4.52 -8.32
CA HIS A 55 -15.55 5.97 -8.49
C HIS A 55 -14.32 6.78 -8.09
N TYR A 56 -13.36 6.18 -7.38
CA TYR A 56 -12.14 6.85 -6.88
C TYR A 56 -10.86 6.29 -7.52
N ALA A 57 -10.96 5.23 -8.31
CA ALA A 57 -9.85 4.59 -9.02
C ALA A 57 -9.72 5.07 -10.48
N ASP A 58 -10.13 6.31 -10.78
CA ASP A 58 -9.93 6.90 -12.11
C ASP A 58 -8.49 7.44 -12.22
N THR A 59 -7.60 6.56 -12.68
CA THR A 59 -6.18 6.87 -12.89
C THR A 59 -5.97 7.95 -13.96
N ASP A 60 -6.90 8.09 -14.91
CA ASP A 60 -6.82 9.10 -15.96
C ASP A 60 -7.08 10.48 -15.35
N GLN A 61 -8.07 10.59 -14.45
CA GLN A 61 -8.32 11.82 -13.71
C GLN A 61 -7.16 12.18 -12.78
N GLN A 62 -6.57 11.20 -12.09
CA GLN A 62 -5.42 11.42 -11.21
C GLN A 62 -4.21 11.94 -12.01
N LEU A 63 -3.86 11.28 -13.12
CA LEU A 63 -2.76 11.69 -13.98
C LEU A 63 -2.98 13.09 -14.56
N ALA A 64 -4.20 13.41 -14.98
CA ALA A 64 -4.51 14.73 -15.50
C ALA A 64 -4.34 15.83 -14.44
N GLN A 65 -4.68 15.56 -13.17
CA GLN A 65 -4.44 16.51 -12.08
C GLN A 65 -2.94 16.71 -11.83
N ASP A 66 -2.20 15.62 -11.75
CA ASP A 66 -0.74 15.65 -11.55
C ASP A 66 -0.02 16.38 -12.70
N GLU A 67 -0.43 16.15 -13.95
CA GLU A 67 0.13 16.83 -15.13
C GLU A 67 -0.16 18.33 -15.10
N ASN A 68 -1.37 18.73 -14.70
CA ASN A 68 -1.72 20.14 -14.57
C ASN A 68 -0.90 20.83 -13.46
N GLU A 69 -0.67 20.17 -12.33
CA GLU A 69 0.16 20.69 -11.25
C GLU A 69 1.64 20.78 -11.67
N ALA A 70 2.15 19.76 -12.37
CA ALA A 70 3.52 19.74 -12.87
C ALA A 70 3.79 20.83 -13.93
N MET A 71 2.77 21.16 -14.74
CA MET A 71 2.85 22.23 -15.74
C MET A 71 2.63 23.63 -15.13
N ASP A 72 2.20 23.75 -13.88
CA ASP A 72 1.95 25.04 -13.26
C ASP A 72 3.26 25.79 -12.95
N GLN A 73 3.56 26.76 -13.82
CA GLN A 73 4.71 27.64 -13.66
C GLN A 73 4.61 28.59 -12.46
N SER A 74 3.45 28.68 -11.81
CA SER A 74 3.26 29.47 -10.58
C SER A 74 3.94 28.82 -9.38
N THR A 75 3.99 27.48 -9.34
CA THR A 75 4.66 26.66 -8.31
C THR A 75 6.18 26.61 -8.53
N ILE A 76 6.65 26.90 -9.75
CA ILE A 76 8.07 27.00 -10.04
C ILE A 76 8.66 28.20 -9.29
N LEU A 77 9.68 27.93 -8.47
CA LEU A 77 10.45 28.97 -7.79
C LEU A 77 11.03 29.94 -8.84
N LYS A 78 10.48 31.16 -8.90
CA LYS A 78 10.91 32.16 -9.87
C LYS A 78 12.33 32.65 -9.55
N GLY A 79 13.26 32.47 -10.49
CA GLY A 79 14.54 33.18 -10.56
C GLY A 79 15.74 32.58 -9.82
N ASP A 80 16.83 33.35 -9.82
CA ASP A 80 18.19 33.02 -9.37
C ASP A 80 18.35 33.08 -7.82
N ARG A 81 17.32 32.66 -7.07
CA ARG A 81 17.09 33.03 -5.65
C ARG A 81 18.27 32.77 -4.70
N LEU A 82 19.12 31.81 -5.03
CA LEU A 82 20.28 31.39 -4.22
C LEU A 82 21.62 31.83 -4.83
N ARG A 83 21.66 32.22 -6.11
CA ARG A 83 22.90 32.70 -6.72
C ARG A 83 23.07 34.16 -6.31
N HIS A 84 24.14 34.44 -5.56
CA HIS A 84 24.53 35.78 -5.08
C HIS A 84 23.74 36.37 -3.91
N ASN A 85 22.79 35.63 -3.33
CA ASN A 85 22.06 36.10 -2.15
C ASN A 85 22.95 35.97 -0.90
N LYS A 86 23.26 37.10 -0.25
CA LYS A 86 24.04 37.10 1.00
C LYS A 86 23.10 36.72 2.16
N PRO A 87 23.56 35.92 3.14
CA PRO A 87 22.75 35.60 4.31
C PRO A 87 22.24 36.90 4.97
N GLN A 88 20.92 36.99 5.16
CA GLN A 88 20.24 38.20 5.65
C GLN A 88 20.29 38.37 7.18
N THR A 89 20.89 37.41 7.88
CA THR A 89 21.12 37.45 9.32
C THR A 89 22.21 38.46 9.66
N ALA A 90 22.00 39.26 10.72
CA ALA A 90 22.98 40.25 11.19
C ALA A 90 24.36 39.65 11.48
N ASN A 91 24.40 38.36 11.85
CA ASN A 91 25.61 37.61 12.17
C ASN A 91 26.13 36.72 11.02
N ARG A 92 25.58 36.81 9.80
CA ARG A 92 25.86 35.86 8.69
C ARG A 92 25.46 34.43 9.09
N TYR A 93 26.25 33.41 8.71
CA TYR A 93 26.02 32.04 9.16
C TYR A 93 26.08 31.96 10.68
N ASN A 94 24.99 31.47 11.28
CA ASN A 94 24.89 31.14 12.69
C ASN A 94 24.43 29.69 12.75
N GLU A 95 25.32 28.79 13.15
CA GLU A 95 25.04 27.35 13.25
C GLU A 95 24.17 27.02 14.49
N GLY A 96 23.87 28.03 15.31
CA GLY A 96 23.22 27.87 16.59
C GLY A 96 24.24 27.75 17.72
N PRO A 97 23.77 27.49 18.95
CA PRO A 97 24.63 27.14 20.08
C PRO A 97 25.35 25.82 19.82
N ASP A 98 26.56 25.64 20.34
CA ASP A 98 27.24 24.34 20.33
C ASP A 98 26.48 23.34 21.22
N GLU A 99 26.74 22.03 21.08
CA GLU A 99 26.13 20.98 21.92
C GLU A 99 26.34 21.22 23.43
N ASN A 100 27.41 21.95 23.80
CA ASN A 100 27.73 22.32 25.18
C ASN A 100 26.97 23.57 25.67
N ASP A 101 26.39 24.34 24.75
CA ASP A 101 25.59 25.52 25.03
C ASP A 101 24.08 25.18 25.12
N LEU A 102 23.72 23.93 24.81
CA LEU A 102 22.37 23.43 25.00
C LEU A 102 22.07 23.22 26.50
N PRO A 103 20.84 23.53 26.96
CA PRO A 103 20.39 23.16 28.29
C PRO A 103 20.55 21.65 28.50
N SER A 104 20.91 21.23 29.72
CA SER A 104 21.12 19.82 30.08
C SER A 104 19.92 18.94 29.72
N GLU A 105 18.71 19.49 29.82
CA GLU A 105 17.47 18.79 29.49
C GLU A 105 17.39 18.40 28.00
N ILE A 106 17.97 19.22 27.12
CA ILE A 106 18.00 19.00 25.67
C ILE A 106 19.22 18.16 25.27
N SER A 107 20.40 18.42 25.84
CA SER A 107 21.62 17.66 25.53
C SER A 107 21.61 16.23 26.08
N GLU A 108 20.88 15.98 27.18
CA GLU A 108 20.66 14.65 27.73
C GLU A 108 19.47 13.91 27.07
N GLY A 109 18.79 14.55 26.11
CA GLY A 109 17.68 13.94 25.35
C GLY A 109 16.41 13.71 26.18
N LEU A 110 16.22 14.47 27.26
CA LEU A 110 15.06 14.35 28.15
C LEU A 110 13.82 15.04 27.58
N GLU A 111 14.00 16.02 26.68
CA GLU A 111 12.91 16.69 25.97
C GLU A 111 13.31 17.04 24.52
N GLY A 112 12.46 16.70 23.55
CA GLY A 112 12.69 16.95 22.12
C GLY A 112 11.43 17.42 21.42
N GLY A 113 11.32 18.73 21.19
CA GLY A 113 10.23 19.33 20.40
C GLY A 113 10.82 20.15 19.25
N SER A 114 10.41 19.86 18.01
CA SER A 114 10.76 20.68 16.87
C SER A 114 10.05 22.04 16.98
N SER A 115 10.81 23.12 17.19
CA SER A 115 10.27 24.49 17.15
C SER A 115 10.08 24.94 15.70
N ALA A 116 9.21 24.26 14.95
CA ALA A 116 8.64 24.81 13.72
C ALA A 116 7.44 25.67 14.11
N ARG A 117 7.69 26.89 14.59
CA ARG A 117 6.63 27.86 14.86
C ARG A 117 6.00 28.29 13.53
N LEU A 118 4.85 27.69 13.19
CA LEU A 118 3.96 28.17 12.13
C LEU A 118 3.43 29.54 12.57
N VAL A 119 3.94 30.61 11.97
CA VAL A 119 3.37 31.96 12.12
C VAL A 119 2.34 32.13 11.01
N GLY A 120 1.07 32.19 11.39
CA GLY A 120 -0.04 32.60 10.50
C GLY A 120 -0.17 34.11 10.40
#